data_AF-A0A6A6Y614-F1
#
_entry.id   AF-A0A6A6Y614-F1
#
_cell.length_a   1.000
_cell.length_b   1.000
_cell.length_c   1.000
_cell.angle_alpha   90.00
_cell.angle_beta   90.00
_cell.angle_gamma   90.00
#
_symmetry.space_group_name_H-M   'P 1'
#
loop_
_entity.id
_entity.type
_entity.pdbx_description
1 polymer ?
#
loop_
_entity_poly.entity_id
_entity_poly.type
_entity_poly.pdbx_seq_one_letter_code
_entity_poly.pdbx_strand_id
1 'polypeptide(L)'
;MSPPTLTTIPSELRHQILRETLSLRIHWYGWYAVTPFTGVCKQFEADIAETLKSWLPTEETDVLVTCEAALEQLKSARKHFHQLAADSKRSWSSESLRTVRINALLPKFEDWNSLPGYVFKGMMELVRRLEDTHAKLTKFPYKLKHVKLDLTIPPEPLHIFENCWDGREHTFGGHFDHGWKYQKIVWTYVLERLRGWDNVRSKCKNGKQQYFFKRSRLGVEIVGTLPPSQLEVVAYGIDCETFEWLRGDTAAHQDAATQGSPTFLQKFLKEAIEIRGATDYMDTRGSMRASLMIKRREQWAQIRAEEEEEEG
;
A
#
# COMPACT_ATOMS: atom_id res chain seq x y z
N MET A 1 -21.06 -34.90 8.95
CA MET A 1 -21.75 -33.61 9.10
C MET A 1 -21.18 -32.67 8.06
N SER A 2 -22.00 -32.05 7.22
CA SER A 2 -21.50 -31.08 6.24
C SER A 2 -20.95 -29.86 6.98
N PRO A 3 -19.81 -29.29 6.55
CA PRO A 3 -19.25 -28.10 7.17
C PRO A 3 -20.27 -26.95 7.11
N PRO A 4 -20.35 -26.11 8.17
CA PRO A 4 -21.24 -24.96 8.17
C PRO A 4 -20.87 -24.03 7.03
N THR A 5 -21.85 -23.71 6.20
CA THR A 5 -21.72 -22.74 5.11
C THR A 5 -22.26 -21.40 5.59
N LEU A 6 -21.76 -20.30 5.02
CA LEU A 6 -22.21 -18.94 5.33
C LEU A 6 -23.73 -18.73 5.15
N THR A 7 -24.40 -19.57 4.36
CA THR A 7 -25.86 -19.55 4.17
C THR A 7 -26.64 -20.31 5.25
N THR A 8 -25.98 -21.19 6.00
CA THR A 8 -26.60 -22.00 7.07
C THR A 8 -26.54 -21.37 8.45
N ILE A 9 -25.76 -20.29 8.61
CA ILE A 9 -25.72 -19.54 9.87
C ILE A 9 -26.93 -18.60 10.00
N PRO A 10 -27.41 -18.34 11.24
CA PRO A 10 -28.51 -17.40 11.50
C PRO A 10 -28.26 -16.00 10.94
N SER A 11 -29.34 -15.31 10.57
CA SER A 11 -29.31 -13.95 10.01
C SER A 11 -28.56 -12.95 10.88
N GLU A 12 -28.68 -13.09 12.20
CA GLU A 12 -28.04 -12.21 13.18
C GLU A 12 -26.52 -12.30 13.07
N LEU A 13 -25.98 -13.52 12.94
CA LEU A 13 -24.54 -13.75 12.77
C LEU A 13 -24.06 -13.28 11.40
N ARG A 14 -24.87 -13.45 10.34
CA ARG A 14 -24.53 -12.92 9.02
C ARG A 14 -24.43 -11.40 9.04
N HIS A 15 -25.41 -10.71 9.64
CA HIS A 15 -25.37 -9.26 9.80
C HIS A 15 -24.18 -8.80 10.66
N GLN A 16 -23.80 -9.57 11.69
CA GLN A 16 -22.59 -9.26 12.47
C GLN A 16 -21.32 -9.37 11.62
N ILE A 17 -21.14 -10.49 10.90
CA ILE A 17 -19.99 -10.70 10.00
C ILE A 17 -19.94 -9.60 8.94
N LEU A 18 -21.09 -9.22 8.36
CA LEU A 18 -21.17 -8.13 7.39
C LEU A 18 -20.73 -6.81 8.00
N ARG A 19 -21.21 -6.46 9.20
CA ARG A 19 -20.80 -5.21 9.88
C ARG A 19 -19.30 -5.14 10.14
N GLU A 20 -18.69 -6.26 10.50
CA GLU A 20 -17.26 -6.35 10.81
C GLU A 20 -16.37 -6.38 9.56
N THR A 21 -16.92 -6.74 8.39
CA THR A 21 -16.18 -6.84 7.11
C THR A 21 -16.46 -5.69 6.15
N LEU A 22 -17.38 -4.78 6.50
CA LEU A 22 -17.63 -3.58 5.73
C LEU A 22 -16.45 -2.61 5.85
N SER A 23 -16.04 -2.11 4.70
CA SER A 23 -15.01 -1.07 4.55
C SER A 23 -15.61 0.11 3.82
N LEU A 24 -15.00 1.28 3.95
CA LEU A 24 -15.42 2.50 3.28
C LEU A 24 -14.44 2.84 2.15
N ARG A 25 -14.92 2.91 0.92
CA ARG A 25 -14.12 3.41 -0.21
C ARG A 25 -14.51 4.85 -0.53
N ILE A 26 -13.51 5.72 -0.54
CA ILE A 26 -13.62 7.13 -0.91
C ILE A 26 -12.98 7.30 -2.29
N HIS A 27 -13.79 7.75 -3.23
CA HIS A 27 -13.42 7.99 -4.62
C HIS A 27 -13.60 9.47 -4.98
N TRP A 28 -13.08 9.93 -6.12
CA TRP A 28 -13.17 11.35 -6.47
C TRP A 28 -14.62 11.78 -6.79
N TYR A 29 -15.45 10.87 -7.32
CA TYR A 29 -16.87 11.09 -7.61
C TYR A 29 -17.81 10.86 -6.41
N GLY A 30 -17.33 10.33 -5.28
CA GLY A 30 -18.19 10.01 -4.14
C GLY A 30 -17.59 8.97 -3.21
N TRP A 31 -18.43 8.32 -2.42
CA TRP A 31 -18.01 7.29 -1.48
C TRP A 31 -19.06 6.17 -1.45
N TYR A 32 -18.62 4.97 -1.09
CA TYR A 32 -19.49 3.80 -0.99
C TYR A 32 -18.88 2.77 -0.03
N ALA A 33 -19.74 1.96 0.58
CA ALA A 33 -19.30 0.85 1.41
C ALA A 33 -18.97 -0.36 0.53
N VAL A 34 -17.97 -1.15 0.92
CA VAL A 34 -17.51 -2.34 0.20
C VAL A 34 -17.37 -3.51 1.16
N THR A 35 -17.72 -4.69 0.69
CA THR A 35 -17.62 -5.95 1.43
C THR A 35 -17.06 -7.05 0.51
N PRO A 36 -16.24 -7.98 1.03
CA PRO A 36 -15.75 -9.12 0.26
C PRO A 36 -16.87 -10.10 -0.15
N PHE A 37 -18.08 -9.98 0.43
CA PHE A 37 -19.20 -10.87 0.16
C PHE A 37 -20.08 -10.45 -1.04
N THR A 38 -19.67 -9.42 -1.79
CA THR A 38 -20.38 -8.97 -2.99
C THR A 38 -20.36 -10.07 -4.06
N GLY A 39 -21.51 -10.44 -4.60
CA GLY A 39 -21.63 -11.47 -5.64
C GLY A 39 -21.52 -12.91 -5.15
N VAL A 40 -21.46 -13.16 -3.83
CA VAL A 40 -21.40 -14.53 -3.28
C VAL A 40 -22.70 -15.28 -3.51
N CYS A 41 -23.84 -14.73 -3.06
CA CYS A 41 -25.16 -15.26 -3.39
C CYS A 41 -26.26 -14.22 -3.10
N LYS A 42 -27.46 -14.44 -3.65
CA LYS A 42 -28.63 -13.53 -3.51
C LYS A 42 -29.03 -13.25 -2.06
N GLN A 43 -28.90 -14.24 -1.17
CA GLN A 43 -29.21 -14.06 0.25
C GLN A 43 -28.26 -13.04 0.88
N PHE A 44 -26.95 -13.17 0.61
CA PHE A 44 -25.96 -12.21 1.12
C PHE A 44 -26.16 -10.83 0.55
N GLU A 45 -26.54 -10.69 -0.72
CA GLU A 45 -26.85 -9.38 -1.31
C GLU A 45 -28.02 -8.70 -0.60
N ALA A 46 -29.07 -9.45 -0.24
CA ALA A 46 -30.18 -8.93 0.54
C ALA A 46 -29.74 -8.50 1.95
N ASP A 47 -28.97 -9.35 2.63
CA ASP A 47 -28.43 -9.09 3.97
C ASP A 47 -27.47 -7.87 3.96
N ILE A 48 -26.67 -7.70 2.90
CA ILE A 48 -25.81 -6.52 2.67
C ILE A 48 -26.68 -5.27 2.52
N ALA A 49 -27.68 -5.31 1.64
CA ALA A 49 -28.56 -4.18 1.40
C ALA A 49 -29.33 -3.76 2.67
N GLU A 50 -29.72 -4.72 3.50
CA GLU A 50 -30.33 -4.45 4.81
C GLU A 50 -29.32 -3.85 5.79
N THR A 51 -28.13 -4.46 5.90
CA THR A 51 -27.07 -4.02 6.81
C THR A 51 -26.64 -2.58 6.50
N LEU A 52 -26.46 -2.24 5.22
CA LEU A 52 -26.00 -0.92 4.77
C LEU A 52 -26.96 0.22 5.14
N LYS A 53 -28.27 -0.04 5.25
CA LYS A 53 -29.26 0.99 5.64
C LYS A 53 -29.04 1.51 7.06
N SER A 54 -28.38 0.75 7.92
CA SER A 54 -28.15 1.10 9.32
C SER A 54 -26.68 1.02 9.72
N TRP A 55 -25.78 0.73 8.78
CA TRP A 55 -24.38 0.61 9.09
C TRP A 55 -23.76 1.99 9.37
N LEU A 56 -23.02 2.07 10.47
CA LEU A 56 -22.23 3.23 10.84
C LEU A 56 -20.78 2.77 10.99
N PRO A 57 -19.81 3.42 10.33
CA PRO A 57 -18.41 3.05 10.46
C PRO A 57 -17.91 3.32 11.88
N THR A 58 -17.06 2.45 12.40
CA THR A 58 -16.37 2.56 13.69
C THR A 58 -14.95 3.09 13.51
N GLU A 59 -14.18 3.22 14.60
CA GLU A 59 -12.77 3.66 14.52
C GLU A 59 -11.86 2.62 13.84
N GLU A 60 -12.28 1.36 13.86
CA GLU A 60 -11.59 0.21 13.27
C GLU A 60 -11.96 0.00 11.80
N THR A 61 -13.00 0.69 11.29
CA THR A 61 -13.42 0.55 9.89
C THR A 61 -12.28 0.95 8.96
N ASP A 62 -11.90 0.06 8.03
CA ASP A 62 -10.90 0.39 7.02
C ASP A 62 -11.50 1.40 6.03
N VAL A 63 -10.86 2.58 5.95
CA VAL A 63 -11.26 3.66 5.05
C VAL A 63 -10.20 3.81 3.98
N LEU A 64 -10.49 3.33 2.78
CA LEU A 64 -9.59 3.44 1.63
C LEU A 64 -9.93 4.67 0.79
N VAL A 65 -9.00 5.59 0.70
CA VAL A 65 -9.02 6.75 -0.21
C VAL A 65 -8.22 6.38 -1.46
N THR A 66 -8.92 6.35 -2.59
CA THR A 66 -8.36 5.85 -3.87
C THR A 66 -7.42 6.83 -4.56
N CYS A 67 -7.58 8.14 -4.30
CA CYS A 67 -6.67 9.17 -4.77
C CYS A 67 -6.74 10.42 -3.88
N GLU A 68 -5.76 11.30 -4.00
CA GLU A 68 -5.67 12.54 -3.25
C GLU A 68 -6.86 13.48 -3.49
N ALA A 69 -7.43 13.47 -4.70
CA ALA A 69 -8.64 14.24 -5.01
C ALA A 69 -9.87 13.74 -4.23
N ALA A 70 -9.92 12.45 -3.89
CA ALA A 70 -11.00 11.84 -3.14
C ALA A 70 -11.05 12.29 -1.66
N LEU A 71 -9.97 12.88 -1.13
CA LEU A 71 -9.95 13.41 0.24
C LEU A 71 -11.08 14.41 0.49
N GLU A 72 -11.48 15.20 -0.52
CA GLU A 72 -12.60 16.14 -0.37
C GLU A 72 -13.94 15.45 -0.07
N GLN A 73 -14.12 14.21 -0.53
CA GLN A 73 -15.33 13.43 -0.31
C GLN A 73 -15.47 12.89 1.12
N LEU A 74 -14.41 12.92 1.94
CA LEU A 74 -14.50 12.59 3.36
C LEU A 74 -15.51 13.49 4.11
N LYS A 75 -15.68 14.74 3.68
CA LYS A 75 -16.69 15.65 4.24
C LYS A 75 -18.11 15.16 3.93
N SER A 76 -18.32 14.76 2.68
CA SER A 76 -19.61 14.25 2.20
C SER A 76 -19.98 12.96 2.96
N ALA A 77 -19.02 12.04 3.11
CA ALA A 77 -19.20 10.81 3.88
C ALA A 77 -19.55 11.12 5.35
N ARG A 78 -18.82 12.02 6.01
CA ARG A 78 -19.12 12.44 7.39
C ARG A 78 -20.51 13.05 7.52
N LYS A 79 -20.90 13.93 6.60
CA LYS A 79 -22.23 14.54 6.62
C LYS A 79 -23.32 13.46 6.53
N HIS A 80 -23.13 12.50 5.63
CA HIS A 80 -24.05 11.37 5.51
C HIS A 80 -24.14 10.54 6.79
N PHE A 81 -23.02 10.10 7.36
CA PHE A 81 -23.05 9.25 8.56
C PHE A 81 -23.57 9.98 9.80
N HIS A 82 -23.33 11.30 9.91
CA HIS A 82 -23.99 12.10 10.94
C HIS A 82 -25.51 12.14 10.77
N GLN A 83 -26.00 12.34 9.54
CA GLN A 83 -27.43 12.31 9.26
C GLN A 83 -28.02 10.93 9.54
N LEU A 84 -27.37 9.87 9.08
CA LEU A 84 -27.80 8.49 9.31
C LEU A 84 -27.86 8.14 10.79
N ALA A 85 -26.89 8.61 11.59
CA ALA A 85 -26.89 8.43 13.03
C ALA A 85 -28.07 9.17 13.68
N ALA A 86 -28.32 10.42 13.28
CA ALA A 86 -29.45 11.20 13.76
C ALA A 86 -30.80 10.54 13.42
N ASP A 87 -30.99 10.12 12.18
CA ASP A 87 -32.22 9.47 11.69
C ASP A 87 -32.48 8.15 12.42
N SER A 88 -31.41 7.40 12.72
CA SER A 88 -31.48 6.14 13.47
C SER A 88 -31.43 6.29 14.99
N LYS A 89 -31.47 7.53 15.51
CA LYS A 89 -31.40 7.85 16.95
C LYS A 89 -30.19 7.22 17.66
N ARG A 90 -29.07 7.08 16.94
CA ARG A 90 -27.79 6.58 17.49
C ARG A 90 -26.79 7.72 17.57
N SER A 91 -25.86 7.61 18.52
CA SER A 91 -24.68 8.46 18.51
C SER A 91 -23.67 7.92 17.51
N TRP A 92 -23.06 8.82 16.73
CA TRP A 92 -21.92 8.49 15.88
C TRP A 92 -20.79 9.46 16.13
N SER A 93 -19.62 8.89 16.40
CA SER A 93 -18.43 9.66 16.68
C SER A 93 -17.81 10.14 15.38
N SER A 94 -17.62 11.46 15.24
CA SER A 94 -16.81 12.00 14.14
C SER A 94 -15.35 11.49 14.17
N GLU A 95 -14.94 10.84 15.26
CA GLU A 95 -13.64 10.21 15.43
C GLU A 95 -13.49 8.93 14.60
N SER A 96 -14.59 8.29 14.17
CA SER A 96 -14.57 7.04 13.40
C SER A 96 -13.91 7.15 12.03
N LEU A 97 -13.76 8.37 11.46
CA LEU A 97 -13.05 8.60 10.19
C LEU A 97 -11.75 9.39 10.39
N ARG A 98 -11.00 9.10 11.47
CA ARG A 98 -9.72 9.78 11.78
C ARG A 98 -8.48 9.12 11.20
N THR A 99 -8.59 7.81 10.95
CA THR A 99 -7.55 7.00 10.31
C THR A 99 -8.04 6.70 8.91
N VAL A 100 -7.27 7.09 7.90
CA VAL A 100 -7.58 6.78 6.51
C VAL A 100 -6.36 6.16 5.85
N ARG A 101 -6.59 5.17 4.99
CA ARG A 101 -5.56 4.57 4.15
C ARG A 101 -5.64 5.20 2.77
N ILE A 102 -4.52 5.72 2.28
CA ILE A 102 -4.43 6.29 0.94
C ILE A 102 -3.49 5.39 0.15
N ASN A 103 -3.98 4.79 -0.93
CA ASN A 103 -3.08 4.13 -1.87
C ASN A 103 -2.41 5.21 -2.75
N ALA A 104 -1.16 5.51 -2.43
CA ALA A 104 -0.39 6.55 -3.11
C ALA A 104 0.04 6.13 -4.52
N LEU A 105 0.07 4.82 -4.78
CA LEU A 105 0.57 4.20 -6.01
C LEU A 105 -0.52 3.55 -6.86
N LEU A 106 -1.81 3.76 -6.54
CA LEU A 106 -2.90 3.29 -7.38
C LEU A 106 -2.88 4.11 -8.67
N PRO A 107 -2.76 3.53 -9.88
CA PRO A 107 -2.76 4.31 -11.09
C PRO A 107 -4.16 4.89 -11.39
N LYS A 108 -4.23 5.92 -12.23
CA LYS A 108 -5.45 6.19 -12.99
C LYS A 108 -5.47 5.17 -14.12
N PHE A 109 -6.34 4.16 -14.03
CA PHE A 109 -6.39 3.00 -14.92
C PHE A 109 -6.41 3.36 -16.41
N GLU A 110 -6.97 4.52 -16.76
CA GLU A 110 -7.06 5.01 -18.15
C GLU A 110 -5.69 5.21 -18.81
N ASP A 111 -4.61 5.39 -18.04
CA ASP A 111 -3.29 5.77 -18.57
C ASP A 111 -2.35 4.58 -18.86
N TRP A 112 -2.62 3.38 -18.36
CA TRP A 112 -1.64 2.25 -18.42
C TRP A 112 -1.84 1.32 -19.61
N ASN A 113 -3.08 1.23 -20.11
CA ASN A 113 -3.44 0.36 -21.24
C ASN A 113 -3.03 0.94 -22.60
N SER A 114 -2.41 2.12 -22.64
CA SER A 114 -2.00 2.76 -23.89
C SER A 114 -0.49 2.67 -24.10
N LEU A 115 -0.06 1.62 -24.82
CA LEU A 115 1.23 1.45 -25.51
C LEU A 115 2.53 1.28 -24.66
N PRO A 116 3.49 0.44 -25.11
CA PRO A 116 4.81 0.18 -24.48
C PRO A 116 5.68 1.39 -24.12
N GLY A 117 5.39 2.58 -24.66
CA GLY A 117 6.14 3.82 -24.38
C GLY A 117 5.71 4.53 -23.10
N TYR A 118 4.61 4.10 -22.50
CA TYR A 118 3.98 4.80 -21.38
C TYR A 118 4.37 4.21 -20.02
N VAL A 119 5.17 3.14 -19.97
CA VAL A 119 5.63 2.55 -18.69
C VAL A 119 6.39 3.58 -17.86
N PHE A 120 7.37 4.28 -18.45
CA PHE A 120 8.11 5.34 -17.76
C PHE A 120 7.21 6.52 -17.35
N LYS A 121 6.24 6.88 -18.21
CA LYS A 121 5.28 7.95 -17.89
C LYS A 121 4.36 7.55 -16.74
N GLY A 122 3.85 6.32 -16.74
CA GLY A 122 3.04 5.74 -15.66
C GLY A 122 3.82 5.64 -14.36
N MET A 123 5.10 5.27 -14.43
CA MET A 123 6.03 5.29 -13.31
C MET A 123 6.23 6.69 -12.71
N MET A 124 6.51 7.70 -13.54
CA MET A 124 6.66 9.07 -13.08
C MET A 124 5.33 9.65 -12.55
N GLU A 125 4.20 9.20 -13.07
CA GLU A 125 2.88 9.54 -12.54
C GLU A 125 2.70 9.03 -11.10
N LEU A 126 3.23 7.85 -10.74
CA LEU A 126 3.23 7.38 -9.35
C LEU A 126 3.98 8.33 -8.42
N VAL A 127 5.16 8.81 -8.85
CA VAL A 127 5.96 9.80 -8.10
C VAL A 127 5.19 11.11 -7.96
N ARG A 128 4.61 11.60 -9.06
CA ARG A 128 3.80 12.83 -9.08
C ARG A 128 2.61 12.74 -8.13
N ARG A 129 1.95 11.58 -8.06
CA ARG A 129 0.83 11.34 -7.12
C ARG A 129 1.26 11.38 -5.66
N LEU A 130 2.45 10.91 -5.34
CA LEU A 130 2.98 11.02 -3.98
C LEU A 130 3.18 12.49 -3.59
N GLU A 131 3.67 13.32 -4.51
CA GLU A 131 3.79 14.77 -4.30
C GLU A 131 2.43 15.45 -4.14
N ASP A 132 1.47 15.13 -5.00
CA ASP A 132 0.11 15.67 -4.90
C ASP A 132 -0.56 15.24 -3.59
N THR A 133 -0.37 13.98 -3.17
CA THR A 133 -0.84 13.46 -1.90
C THR A 133 -0.25 14.25 -0.74
N HIS A 134 1.07 14.48 -0.74
CA HIS A 134 1.72 15.33 0.26
C HIS A 134 1.14 16.75 0.29
N ALA A 135 1.02 17.39 -0.88
CA ALA A 135 0.50 18.74 -1.01
C ALA A 135 -0.96 18.85 -0.55
N LYS A 136 -1.77 17.81 -0.78
CA LYS A 136 -3.15 17.75 -0.29
C LYS A 136 -3.21 17.52 1.21
N LEU A 137 -2.45 16.56 1.75
CA LEU A 137 -2.43 16.26 3.18
C LEU A 137 -1.97 17.45 4.03
N THR A 138 -1.00 18.22 3.55
CA THR A 138 -0.51 19.43 4.23
C THR A 138 -1.53 20.56 4.27
N LYS A 139 -2.43 20.63 3.27
CA LYS A 139 -3.49 21.64 3.17
C LYS A 139 -4.84 21.16 3.68
N PHE A 140 -4.97 19.86 3.98
CA PHE A 140 -6.26 19.26 4.28
C PHE A 140 -6.81 19.82 5.60
N PRO A 141 -7.92 20.58 5.58
CA PRO A 141 -8.31 21.43 6.71
C PRO A 141 -9.04 20.65 7.82
N TYR A 142 -8.78 19.34 7.97
CA TYR A 142 -9.56 18.46 8.83
C TYR A 142 -8.76 17.80 9.93
N LYS A 143 -9.49 17.44 11.00
CA LYS A 143 -9.05 16.64 12.15
C LYS A 143 -8.68 15.19 11.81
N LEU A 144 -8.11 14.92 10.63
CA LEU A 144 -7.45 13.63 10.41
C LEU A 144 -6.30 13.55 11.42
N LYS A 145 -6.30 12.48 12.22
CA LYS A 145 -5.23 12.24 13.19
C LYS A 145 -4.16 11.35 12.59
N HIS A 146 -4.55 10.45 11.71
CA HIS A 146 -3.68 9.41 11.20
C HIS A 146 -3.96 9.12 9.71
N VAL A 147 -2.92 9.02 8.90
CA VAL A 147 -3.00 8.57 7.50
C VAL A 147 -2.06 7.40 7.31
N LYS A 148 -2.58 6.28 6.84
CA LYS A 148 -1.76 5.16 6.36
C LYS A 148 -1.47 5.39 4.88
N LEU A 149 -0.23 5.68 4.55
CA LEU A 149 0.21 5.83 3.17
C LEU A 149 0.58 4.43 2.65
N ASP A 150 -0.30 3.85 1.86
CA ASP A 150 -0.13 2.52 1.29
C ASP A 150 0.68 2.62 -0.01
N LEU A 151 1.90 2.06 0.04
CA LEU A 151 2.85 1.98 -1.06
C LEU A 151 2.79 0.62 -1.77
N THR A 152 1.72 -0.15 -1.58
CA THR A 152 1.50 -1.39 -2.34
C THR A 152 1.24 -1.05 -3.80
N ILE A 153 2.10 -1.54 -4.68
CA ILE A 153 1.87 -1.47 -6.13
C ILE A 153 0.74 -2.44 -6.46
N PRO A 154 -0.34 -2.00 -7.14
CA PRO A 154 -1.43 -2.90 -7.52
C PRO A 154 -0.95 -3.99 -8.50
N PRO A 155 -1.61 -5.17 -8.52
CA PRO A 155 -1.13 -6.33 -9.29
C PRO A 155 -0.91 -6.07 -10.78
N GLU A 156 -1.77 -5.27 -11.42
CA GLU A 156 -1.66 -5.00 -12.87
C GLU A 156 -0.43 -4.14 -13.24
N PRO A 157 -0.19 -2.95 -12.63
CA PRO A 157 1.08 -2.24 -12.75
C PRO A 157 2.29 -3.08 -12.38
N LEU A 158 2.18 -3.90 -11.33
CA LEU A 158 3.25 -4.77 -10.89
C LEU A 158 3.61 -5.80 -11.97
N HIS A 159 2.62 -6.44 -12.56
CA HIS A 159 2.81 -7.39 -13.66
C HIS A 159 3.50 -6.73 -14.87
N ILE A 160 3.13 -5.49 -15.20
CA ILE A 160 3.81 -4.71 -16.23
C ILE A 160 5.29 -4.47 -15.86
N PHE A 161 5.56 -4.11 -14.60
CA PHE A 161 6.93 -3.92 -14.11
C PHE A 161 7.75 -5.20 -14.16
N GLU A 162 7.17 -6.33 -13.79
CA GLU A 162 7.83 -7.64 -13.79
C GLU A 162 8.05 -8.18 -15.20
N ASN A 163 7.14 -7.91 -16.14
CA ASN A 163 7.35 -8.30 -17.54
C ASN A 163 8.40 -7.43 -18.24
N CYS A 164 8.47 -6.14 -17.89
CA CYS A 164 9.54 -5.25 -18.34
C CYS A 164 10.90 -5.62 -17.74
N TRP A 165 10.91 -6.29 -16.57
CA TRP A 165 12.13 -6.76 -15.92
C TRP A 165 12.77 -7.92 -16.68
N ASP A 166 11.95 -8.82 -17.20
CA ASP A 166 12.40 -10.10 -17.76
C ASP A 166 12.91 -10.00 -19.20
N GLY A 167 12.77 -8.82 -19.84
CA GLY A 167 13.22 -8.55 -21.21
C GLY A 167 12.40 -9.27 -22.29
N ARG A 168 11.30 -9.96 -21.91
CA ARG A 168 10.56 -10.87 -22.79
C ARG A 168 9.46 -10.19 -23.61
N GLU A 169 8.82 -9.13 -23.12
CA GLU A 169 7.74 -8.46 -23.84
C GLU A 169 7.76 -6.93 -23.64
N HIS A 170 7.50 -6.20 -24.73
CA HIS A 170 7.32 -4.74 -24.77
C HIS A 170 8.55 -3.87 -24.49
N THR A 171 9.71 -4.23 -25.05
CA THR A 171 10.84 -3.31 -25.12
C THR A 171 10.62 -2.25 -26.21
N PHE A 172 10.66 -0.97 -25.83
CA PHE A 172 10.68 0.13 -26.78
C PHE A 172 11.98 0.03 -27.62
N GLY A 173 11.87 -0.35 -28.88
CA GLY A 173 12.99 -0.33 -29.83
C GLY A 173 14.07 -1.40 -29.67
N GLY A 174 13.78 -2.54 -29.03
CA GLY A 174 14.66 -3.73 -29.06
C GLY A 174 16.01 -3.62 -28.35
N HIS A 175 16.29 -2.52 -27.64
CA HIS A 175 17.62 -2.22 -27.09
C HIS A 175 17.63 -1.75 -25.62
N PHE A 176 16.84 -2.36 -24.74
CA PHE A 176 16.89 -2.01 -23.32
C PHE A 176 16.93 -3.21 -22.37
N ASP A 177 18.15 -3.51 -21.94
CA ASP A 177 18.55 -4.33 -20.79
C ASP A 177 18.24 -3.61 -19.45
N HIS A 178 17.19 -2.76 -19.39
CA HIS A 178 17.14 -1.61 -18.46
C HIS A 178 15.84 -1.47 -17.65
N GLY A 179 14.94 -2.46 -17.62
CA GLY A 179 13.75 -2.44 -16.74
C GLY A 179 14.10 -2.11 -15.27
N TRP A 180 15.22 -2.69 -14.80
CA TRP A 180 15.86 -2.37 -13.53
C TRP A 180 16.17 -0.87 -13.33
N LYS A 181 16.69 -0.18 -14.36
CA LYS A 181 17.06 1.24 -14.24
C LYS A 181 15.84 2.12 -13.99
N TYR A 182 14.70 1.78 -14.60
CA TYR A 182 13.47 2.56 -14.42
C TYR A 182 12.85 2.35 -13.05
N GLN A 183 12.77 1.10 -12.59
CA GLN A 183 12.29 0.82 -11.23
C GLN A 183 13.20 1.46 -10.18
N LYS A 184 14.53 1.42 -10.38
CA LYS A 184 15.51 2.13 -9.55
C LYS A 184 15.19 3.62 -9.48
N ILE A 185 15.02 4.26 -10.64
CA ILE A 185 14.67 5.69 -10.72
C ILE A 185 13.40 5.98 -9.92
N VAL A 186 12.33 5.21 -10.10
CA VAL A 186 11.06 5.41 -9.38
C VAL A 186 11.25 5.31 -7.88
N TRP A 187 11.91 4.25 -7.40
CA TRP A 187 12.12 4.06 -5.97
C TRP A 187 13.03 5.11 -5.36
N THR A 188 14.09 5.52 -6.06
CA THR A 188 14.91 6.67 -5.66
C THR A 188 14.03 7.91 -5.50
N TYR A 189 13.21 8.25 -6.48
CA TYR A 189 12.31 9.40 -6.38
C TYR A 189 11.28 9.25 -5.25
N VAL A 190 10.64 8.10 -5.11
CA VAL A 190 9.66 7.84 -4.03
C VAL A 190 10.32 8.04 -2.66
N LEU A 191 11.50 7.46 -2.44
CA LEU A 191 12.21 7.54 -1.17
C LEU A 191 12.76 8.94 -0.90
N GLU A 192 13.32 9.61 -1.91
CA GLU A 192 13.75 11.01 -1.80
C GLU A 192 12.57 11.94 -1.46
N ARG A 193 11.39 11.69 -2.04
CA ARG A 193 10.19 12.47 -1.73
C ARG A 193 9.70 12.20 -0.32
N LEU A 194 9.66 10.94 0.12
CA LEU A 194 9.31 10.57 1.50
C LEU A 194 10.29 11.18 2.50
N ARG A 195 11.60 11.14 2.18
CA ARG A 195 12.65 11.81 2.95
C ARG A 195 12.41 13.32 2.99
N GLY A 196 12.11 13.94 1.86
CA GLY A 196 11.76 15.36 1.77
C GLY A 196 10.53 15.79 2.59
N TRP A 197 9.76 14.85 3.15
CA TRP A 197 8.74 15.15 4.16
C TRP A 197 9.37 15.50 5.53
N ASP A 198 10.71 15.54 5.65
CA ASP A 198 11.67 15.81 6.77
C ASP A 198 11.37 16.99 7.73
N ASN A 199 10.22 17.64 7.59
CA ASN A 199 9.55 18.29 8.72
C ASN A 199 8.72 17.30 9.53
N VAL A 200 9.17 16.06 9.60
CA VAL A 200 8.52 14.98 10.31
C VAL A 200 9.35 14.57 11.51
N ARG A 201 8.80 14.71 12.72
CA ARG A 201 9.36 13.99 13.87
C ARG A 201 8.92 12.54 13.72
N SER A 202 9.84 11.60 13.64
CA SER A 202 9.50 10.19 13.83
C SER A 202 9.25 9.96 15.33
N LYS A 203 8.16 9.27 15.66
CA LYS A 203 7.95 8.74 17.01
C LYS A 203 7.48 7.31 16.86
N CYS A 204 8.17 6.39 17.51
CA CYS A 204 7.66 5.04 17.69
C CYS A 204 6.59 5.06 18.79
N LYS A 205 5.38 4.60 18.46
CA LYS A 205 4.29 4.39 19.43
C LYS A 205 3.71 3.00 19.20
N ASN A 206 3.80 2.13 20.20
CA ASN A 206 3.30 0.75 20.17
C ASN A 206 3.91 -0.10 19.02
N GLY A 207 5.23 0.02 18.79
CA GLY A 207 5.90 -0.68 17.68
C GLY A 207 5.59 -0.13 16.29
N LYS A 208 4.70 0.86 16.16
CA LYS A 208 4.37 1.50 14.87
C LYS A 208 5.11 2.82 14.71
N GLN A 209 5.68 3.00 13.53
CA GLN A 209 6.37 4.21 13.13
C GLN A 209 5.34 5.22 12.65
N GLN A 210 5.29 6.37 13.33
CA GLN A 210 4.42 7.47 12.97
C GLN A 210 5.27 8.69 12.62
N TYR A 211 5.02 9.20 11.43
CA TYR A 211 5.62 10.36 10.80
C TYR A 211 4.70 11.57 11.02
N PHE A 212 5.04 12.49 11.91
CA PHE A 212 4.19 13.66 12.19
C PHE A 212 4.59 14.88 11.37
N PHE A 213 3.72 15.37 10.47
CA PHE A 213 3.95 16.68 9.87
C PHE A 213 3.98 17.77 10.95
N LYS A 214 5.12 18.48 11.09
CA LYS A 214 5.36 19.52 12.13
C LYS A 214 4.22 20.53 12.28
N ARG A 215 3.49 20.83 11.20
CA ARG A 215 2.42 21.85 11.18
C ARG A 215 1.01 21.33 11.43
N SER A 216 0.71 20.06 11.16
CA SER A 216 -0.69 19.55 11.19
C SER A 216 -0.99 18.55 12.31
N ARG A 217 0.00 18.13 13.11
CA ARG A 217 -0.13 17.01 14.09
C ARG A 217 -0.68 15.71 13.48
N LEU A 218 -0.74 15.64 12.15
CA LEU A 218 -1.19 14.48 11.40
C LEU A 218 -0.07 13.44 11.46
N GLY A 219 -0.37 12.28 12.06
CA GLY A 219 0.51 11.12 11.96
C GLY A 219 0.34 10.48 10.59
N VAL A 220 1.46 10.13 9.97
CA VAL A 220 1.51 9.31 8.76
C VAL A 220 2.19 7.99 9.11
N GLU A 221 1.62 6.88 8.69
CA GLU A 221 2.23 5.55 8.79
C GLU A 221 2.43 5.05 7.37
N ILE A 222 3.67 4.70 7.00
CA ILE A 222 3.93 4.07 5.70
C ILE A 222 3.60 2.59 5.84
N VAL A 223 2.67 2.11 5.03
CA VAL A 223 2.24 0.70 4.98
C VAL A 223 2.37 0.18 3.55
N GLY A 224 2.24 -1.14 3.39
CA GLY A 224 2.08 -1.76 2.10
C GLY A 224 2.78 -3.12 2.03
N THR A 225 2.88 -3.65 0.82
CA THR A 225 3.72 -4.80 0.49
C THR A 225 4.57 -4.50 -0.74
N LEU A 226 5.80 -5.01 -0.73
CA LEU A 226 6.68 -4.99 -1.87
C LEU A 226 7.00 -6.42 -2.25
N PRO A 227 6.80 -6.82 -3.51
CA PRO A 227 7.20 -8.15 -3.94
C PRO A 227 8.73 -8.24 -3.96
N PRO A 228 9.30 -9.44 -3.85
CA PRO A 228 10.74 -9.65 -3.80
C PRO A 228 11.50 -9.00 -4.96
N SER A 229 10.91 -9.00 -6.16
CA SER A 229 11.45 -8.35 -7.37
C SER A 229 11.75 -6.86 -7.14
N GLN A 230 10.85 -6.14 -6.47
CA GLN A 230 11.01 -4.72 -6.15
C GLN A 230 11.96 -4.48 -4.98
N LEU A 231 11.98 -5.40 -4.01
CA LEU A 231 12.87 -5.33 -2.86
C LEU A 231 14.34 -5.35 -3.29
N GLU A 232 14.71 -6.21 -4.25
CA GLU A 232 16.05 -6.23 -4.82
C GLU A 232 16.38 -4.89 -5.50
N VAL A 233 15.44 -4.32 -6.25
CA VAL A 233 15.64 -3.01 -6.88
C VAL A 233 16.02 -1.96 -5.87
N VAL A 234 15.30 -1.91 -4.75
CA VAL A 234 15.60 -0.94 -3.71
C VAL A 234 16.92 -1.28 -3.03
N ALA A 235 17.17 -2.53 -2.62
CA ALA A 235 18.41 -2.92 -1.97
C ALA A 235 19.68 -2.52 -2.75
N TYR A 236 19.64 -2.63 -4.07
CA TYR A 236 20.79 -2.36 -4.95
C TYR A 236 20.79 -0.96 -5.56
N GLY A 237 19.62 -0.32 -5.61
CA GLY A 237 19.35 0.81 -6.50
C GLY A 237 19.40 2.18 -5.81
N ILE A 238 19.16 2.25 -4.51
CA ILE A 238 19.27 3.53 -3.81
C ILE A 238 20.72 3.86 -3.51
N ASP A 239 21.02 5.15 -3.57
CA ASP A 239 22.31 5.69 -3.18
C ASP A 239 22.59 5.40 -1.68
N CYS A 240 23.86 5.47 -1.30
CA CYS A 240 24.27 5.18 0.08
C CYS A 240 23.65 6.14 1.09
N GLU A 241 23.37 7.40 0.73
CA GLU A 241 22.82 8.38 1.66
C GLU A 241 21.37 8.07 2.00
N THR A 242 20.55 7.76 0.99
CA THR A 242 19.16 7.30 1.16
C THR A 242 19.12 5.99 1.93
N PHE A 243 20.04 5.07 1.63
CA PHE A 243 20.16 3.81 2.37
C PHE A 243 20.57 4.01 3.84
N GLU A 244 21.51 4.90 4.13
CA GLU A 244 21.92 5.24 5.50
C GLU A 244 20.82 5.99 6.27
N TRP A 245 20.05 6.86 5.61
CA TRP A 245 18.85 7.47 6.20
C TRP A 245 17.86 6.39 6.65
N LEU A 246 17.58 5.45 5.76
CA LEU A 246 16.72 4.30 6.05
C LEU A 246 17.28 3.46 7.22
N ARG A 247 18.58 3.14 7.18
CA ARG A 247 19.28 2.34 8.20
C ARG A 247 19.33 3.03 9.57
N GLY A 248 19.63 4.34 9.60
CA GLY A 248 19.70 5.14 10.82
C GLY A 248 18.36 5.26 11.53
N ASP A 249 17.27 5.32 10.75
CA ASP A 249 15.92 5.20 11.29
C ASP A 249 15.74 3.80 11.90
N THR A 250 16.21 2.74 11.24
CA THR A 250 16.09 1.36 11.78
C THR A 250 16.86 1.16 13.10
N ALA A 251 18.08 1.69 13.21
CA ALA A 251 18.93 1.57 14.40
C ALA A 251 18.37 2.36 15.60
N ALA A 252 17.88 3.58 15.37
CA ALA A 252 17.21 4.38 16.40
C ALA A 252 15.93 3.71 16.94
N HIS A 253 15.35 2.77 16.18
CA HIS A 253 14.10 2.09 16.53
C HIS A 253 14.27 0.65 17.01
N GLN A 254 15.41 -0.01 16.79
CA GLN A 254 15.69 -1.34 17.36
C GLN A 254 15.69 -1.30 18.89
N ASP A 255 16.14 -0.19 19.49
CA ASP A 255 16.07 0.03 20.93
C ASP A 255 14.62 0.19 21.46
N ALA A 256 13.69 0.62 20.60
CA ALA A 256 12.26 0.78 20.94
C ALA A 256 11.39 -0.44 20.59
N ALA A 257 11.89 -1.36 19.76
CA ALA A 257 11.14 -2.48 19.17
C ALA A 257 11.08 -3.74 20.05
N THR A 258 11.73 -3.75 21.23
CA THR A 258 11.65 -4.88 22.18
C THR A 258 10.23 -5.18 22.68
N GLN A 259 9.21 -4.40 22.30
CA GLN A 259 7.79 -4.61 22.69
C GLN A 259 6.77 -4.58 21.53
N GLY A 260 7.15 -4.60 20.25
CA GLY A 260 6.17 -4.55 19.15
C GLY A 260 6.60 -5.16 17.82
N SER A 261 5.63 -5.50 16.95
CA SER A 261 5.88 -6.01 15.59
C SER A 261 6.56 -4.94 14.73
N PRO A 262 7.58 -5.30 13.91
CA PRO A 262 8.27 -4.36 13.04
C PRO A 262 7.30 -3.72 12.03
N THR A 263 7.51 -2.45 11.73
CA THR A 263 6.73 -1.73 10.71
C THR A 263 7.04 -2.26 9.31
N PHE A 264 6.17 -1.94 8.34
CA PHE A 264 6.43 -2.24 6.93
C PHE A 264 7.81 -1.74 6.51
N LEU A 265 8.13 -0.46 6.79
CA LEU A 265 9.43 0.10 6.44
C LEU A 265 10.57 -0.62 7.19
N GLN A 266 10.41 -0.98 8.46
CA GLN A 266 11.46 -1.72 9.19
C GLN A 266 11.69 -3.13 8.66
N LYS A 267 10.62 -3.88 8.35
CA LYS A 267 10.70 -5.21 7.75
C LYS A 267 11.36 -5.12 6.37
N PHE A 268 10.88 -4.18 5.56
CA PHE A 268 11.43 -3.84 4.25
C PHE A 268 12.92 -3.52 4.31
N LEU A 269 13.32 -2.67 5.24
CA LEU A 269 14.72 -2.25 5.39
C LEU A 269 15.61 -3.34 5.91
N LYS A 270 15.13 -4.15 6.85
CA LYS A 270 15.86 -5.32 7.32
C LYS A 270 16.16 -6.26 6.15
N GLU A 271 15.15 -6.60 5.36
CA GLU A 271 15.32 -7.50 4.21
C GLU A 271 16.23 -6.87 3.13
N ALA A 272 16.08 -5.57 2.84
CA ALA A 272 16.95 -4.87 1.89
C ALA A 272 18.42 -4.79 2.37
N ILE A 273 18.64 -4.58 3.68
CA ILE A 273 19.96 -4.58 4.31
C ILE A 273 20.57 -5.97 4.28
N GLU A 274 19.80 -7.03 4.56
CA GLU A 274 20.28 -8.41 4.48
C GLU A 274 20.69 -8.77 3.04
N ILE A 275 19.89 -8.36 2.05
CA ILE A 275 20.21 -8.55 0.63
C ILE A 275 21.51 -7.81 0.25
N ARG A 276 21.64 -6.53 0.65
CA ARG A 276 22.82 -5.70 0.35
C ARG A 276 24.06 -6.16 1.11
N GLY A 277 23.96 -6.47 2.39
CA GLY A 277 25.08 -6.97 3.21
C GLY A 277 25.61 -8.32 2.73
N ALA A 278 24.72 -9.22 2.29
CA ALA A 278 25.11 -10.47 1.65
C ALA A 278 25.89 -10.25 0.33
N THR A 279 25.73 -9.09 -0.31
CA THR A 279 26.36 -8.76 -1.60
C THR A 279 27.55 -7.82 -1.51
N ASP A 280 27.58 -6.84 -0.62
CA ASP A 280 28.76 -6.01 -0.33
C ASP A 280 29.91 -6.87 0.23
N TYR A 281 29.60 -7.97 0.93
CA TYR A 281 30.55 -9.01 1.29
C TYR A 281 31.14 -9.74 0.05
N MET A 282 30.46 -9.69 -1.09
CA MET A 282 30.85 -10.36 -2.34
C MET A 282 31.32 -9.40 -3.46
N ASP A 283 31.07 -8.09 -3.38
CA ASP A 283 31.39 -7.08 -4.41
C ASP A 283 32.88 -6.67 -4.42
N THR A 284 33.73 -7.30 -3.60
CA THR A 284 35.19 -7.25 -3.81
C THR A 284 35.63 -7.96 -5.10
N ARG A 285 34.72 -8.60 -5.84
CA ARG A 285 34.97 -9.21 -7.17
C ARG A 285 33.77 -8.98 -8.12
N GLY A 286 33.73 -7.81 -8.77
CA GLY A 286 32.62 -7.33 -9.63
C GLY A 286 32.12 -8.22 -10.79
N SER A 287 32.73 -9.38 -11.07
CA SER A 287 32.21 -10.37 -12.03
C SER A 287 31.06 -11.22 -11.47
N MET A 288 30.89 -11.30 -10.15
CA MET A 288 29.93 -12.23 -9.51
C MET A 288 28.51 -11.70 -9.41
N ARG A 289 28.30 -10.38 -9.55
CA ARG A 289 26.97 -9.74 -9.42
C ARG A 289 25.99 -10.20 -10.52
N ALA A 290 26.47 -10.37 -11.74
CA ALA A 290 25.68 -10.91 -12.84
C ALA A 290 25.35 -12.40 -12.64
N SER A 291 26.33 -13.22 -12.23
CA SER A 291 26.12 -14.64 -11.97
C SER A 291 25.20 -14.92 -10.79
N LEU A 292 25.18 -14.06 -9.76
CA LEU A 292 24.29 -14.21 -8.61
C LEU A 292 22.84 -13.86 -8.96
N MET A 293 22.62 -12.81 -9.78
CA MET A 293 21.29 -12.50 -10.29
C MET A 293 20.77 -13.64 -11.19
N ILE A 294 21.64 -14.26 -11.98
CA ILE A 294 21.30 -15.47 -12.76
C ILE A 294 20.93 -16.63 -11.83
N LYS A 295 21.75 -16.95 -10.81
CA LYS A 295 21.46 -18.05 -9.87
C LYS A 295 20.18 -17.84 -9.06
N ARG A 296 19.91 -16.62 -8.59
CA ARG A 296 18.66 -16.32 -7.89
C ARG A 296 17.47 -16.43 -8.84
N ARG A 297 17.61 -15.99 -10.09
CA ARG A 297 16.58 -16.16 -11.12
C ARG A 297 16.25 -17.64 -11.34
N GLU A 298 17.26 -18.50 -11.35
CA GLU A 298 17.08 -19.97 -11.44
C GLU A 298 16.37 -20.53 -10.19
N GLN A 299 16.77 -20.14 -8.99
CA GLN A 299 16.11 -20.58 -7.74
C GLN A 299 14.64 -20.15 -7.66
N TRP A 300 14.32 -18.93 -8.09
CA TRP A 300 12.94 -18.44 -8.08
C TRP A 300 12.07 -19.03 -9.17
N ALA A 301 12.65 -19.37 -10.33
CA ALA A 301 11.95 -20.14 -11.34
C ALA A 301 11.60 -21.54 -10.82
N GLN A 302 12.48 -22.12 -10.01
CA GLN A 302 12.27 -23.43 -9.38
C GLN A 302 11.15 -23.38 -8.34
N ILE A 303 11.14 -22.39 -7.45
CA ILE A 303 10.07 -22.21 -6.44
C ILE A 303 8.70 -22.02 -7.11
N ARG A 304 8.62 -21.20 -8.17
CA ARG A 304 7.34 -21.00 -8.89
C ARG A 304 6.86 -22.27 -9.60
N ALA A 305 7.77 -23.05 -10.16
CA ALA A 305 7.40 -24.33 -10.77
C ALA A 305 6.87 -25.32 -9.71
N GLU A 306 7.45 -25.31 -8.51
CA GLU A 306 6.96 -26.13 -7.38
C GLU A 306 5.58 -25.66 -6.89
N GLU A 307 5.34 -24.34 -6.80
CA GLU A 307 4.02 -23.78 -6.44
C GLU A 307 2.94 -24.11 -7.49
N GLU A 308 3.27 -24.05 -8.79
CA GLU A 308 2.36 -24.42 -9.88
C GLU A 308 2.04 -25.93 -9.91
N GLU A 309 2.96 -26.79 -9.48
CA GLU A 309 2.75 -28.24 -9.36
C GLU A 309 1.91 -28.62 -8.13
N GLU A 310 1.98 -27.83 -7.05
CA GLU A 310 1.11 -28.01 -5.87
C GLU A 310 -0.33 -27.53 -6.08
N GLU A 311 -0.57 -26.59 -7.01
CA GLU A 311 -1.90 -26.05 -7.32
C GLU A 311 -2.67 -26.83 -8.42
N GLY A 312 -2.02 -27.75 -9.14
CA GLY A 312 -2.61 -28.56 -10.24
C GLY A 312 -3.16 -29.91 -9.82
#